data_AF-A0A7T1ML26-F1
#
_entry.id   AF-A0A7T1ML26-F1
#
_cell.length_a   1.000
_cell.length_b   1.000
_cell.length_c   1.000
_cell.angle_alpha   90.00
_cell.angle_beta   90.00
_cell.angle_gamma   90.00
#
_symmetry.space_group_name_H-M   'P 1'
#
loop_
_entity.id
_entity.type
_entity.pdbx_description
1 polymer ?
#
loop_
_entity_poly.entity_id
_entity_poly.type
_entity_poly.pdbx_seq_one_letter_code
_entity_poly.pdbx_strand_id
1 'polypeptide(L)'
;MSDFFQNGIVTTLHDLGGRSEASLAAAVAEQAQRLPLTLVLPCLHAELRGPALEPFVRQLATIPWLNEIVIGLDRADAAGFREALALFSQLPQPHHLIWNDGPRVTALIKDLGHQQLAPAERGKGHNIWLCLGLVQALGRAEVVALHDCDVVSFTPRMLARLVYPLLHPDSGFVFAKAYYPRISAGVMYGRVSRLFVTPLLRALRRCLPPSRYLEFLDSFRYPLAGECAMRWSAARRLHLPSDWGMEIGVLTEMFRDHSTRQLCQVDIAEAYDHKHQPFPPETDHKADHETDHGGGGSGLGRMGRDIALGLFRGLAAQGQVLDLALVRSLATAYQRIVLDLLDSHAADAALNGLRLDRGEETRAVSFFAACLLEAGRSFVQEDQLSRLTPTWDEVSQRRPEVLSRLAAAVAADRADHAGA
;
A
#
# COMPACT_ATOMS: atom_id res chain seq x y z
N MET A 1 -26.71 1.61 16.08
CA MET A 1 -26.98 2.46 14.90
C MET A 1 -25.68 2.60 14.16
N SER A 2 -25.64 2.26 12.87
CA SER A 2 -24.55 2.68 12.00
C SER A 2 -24.64 4.19 11.79
N ASP A 3 -23.49 4.86 11.73
CA ASP A 3 -23.39 6.29 11.41
C ASP A 3 -22.81 6.45 10.00
N PHE A 4 -23.18 7.54 9.33
CA PHE A 4 -22.74 7.89 7.98
C PHE A 4 -22.02 9.25 7.96
N PHE A 5 -21.65 9.76 9.13
CA PHE A 5 -20.93 11.02 9.31
C PHE A 5 -19.68 11.10 8.41
N GLN A 6 -19.59 12.22 7.69
CA GLN A 6 -18.43 12.55 6.86
C GLN A 6 -17.47 13.39 7.69
N ASN A 7 -16.25 12.89 7.91
CA ASN A 7 -15.21 13.61 8.62
C ASN A 7 -14.06 13.97 7.66
N GLY A 8 -13.51 15.17 7.83
CA GLY A 8 -12.41 15.67 7.01
C GLY A 8 -12.84 16.10 5.61
N ILE A 9 -11.87 16.17 4.69
CA ILE A 9 -12.06 16.73 3.34
C ILE A 9 -12.12 15.67 2.23
N VAL A 10 -12.09 14.39 2.61
CA VAL A 10 -12.16 13.22 1.72
C VAL A 10 -13.46 12.48 1.98
N THR A 11 -14.16 12.12 0.90
CA THR A 11 -15.44 11.40 1.00
C THR A 11 -15.24 10.02 1.62
N THR A 12 -16.06 9.66 2.61
CA THR A 12 -16.05 8.38 3.29
C THR A 12 -17.29 7.57 2.92
N LEU A 13 -17.09 6.43 2.26
CA LEU A 13 -18.16 5.52 1.85
C LEU A 13 -18.27 4.35 2.84
N HIS A 14 -19.34 4.38 3.65
CA HIS A 14 -19.57 3.45 4.74
C HIS A 14 -20.19 2.12 4.28
N ASP A 15 -19.99 1.03 5.03
CA ASP A 15 -20.87 -0.14 4.93
C ASP A 15 -22.03 0.02 5.91
N LEU A 16 -23.23 0.24 5.37
CA LEU A 16 -24.46 0.39 6.17
C LEU A 16 -25.29 -0.91 6.20
N GLY A 17 -24.76 -2.02 5.69
CA GLY A 17 -25.39 -3.35 5.75
C GLY A 17 -26.57 -3.58 4.79
N GLY A 18 -27.07 -2.54 4.11
CA GLY A 18 -28.27 -2.61 3.28
C GLY A 18 -28.10 -3.27 1.90
N ARG A 19 -26.87 -3.56 1.47
CA ARG A 19 -26.58 -4.14 0.16
C ARG A 19 -25.97 -5.54 0.29
N SER A 20 -26.57 -6.50 -0.40
CA SER A 20 -26.04 -7.87 -0.45
C SER A 20 -24.80 -7.96 -1.33
N GLU A 21 -23.95 -8.94 -1.05
CA GLU A 21 -22.74 -9.21 -1.84
C GLU A 21 -23.08 -9.52 -3.31
N ALA A 22 -24.09 -10.35 -3.55
CA ALA A 22 -24.55 -10.68 -4.90
C ALA A 22 -25.02 -9.45 -5.69
N SER A 23 -25.77 -8.53 -5.05
CA SER A 23 -26.22 -7.29 -5.69
C SER A 23 -25.06 -6.34 -6.02
N LEU A 24 -24.05 -6.27 -5.14
CA LEU A 24 -22.85 -5.48 -5.40
C LEU A 24 -22.02 -6.08 -6.54
N ALA A 25 -21.76 -7.39 -6.49
CA ALA A 25 -21.00 -8.09 -7.51
C ALA A 25 -21.66 -8.00 -8.89
N ALA A 26 -22.99 -8.12 -8.97
CA ALA A 26 -23.73 -7.96 -10.23
C ALA A 26 -23.56 -6.55 -10.83
N ALA A 27 -23.65 -5.50 -10.02
CA ALA A 27 -23.47 -4.13 -10.50
C ALA A 27 -22.03 -3.84 -10.92
N VAL A 28 -21.04 -4.37 -10.18
CA VAL A 28 -19.63 -4.31 -10.58
C VAL A 28 -19.43 -5.03 -11.92
N ALA A 29 -19.97 -6.23 -12.08
CA ALA A 29 -19.84 -7.02 -13.30
C ALA A 29 -20.45 -6.34 -14.52
N GLU A 30 -21.60 -5.68 -14.37
CA GLU A 30 -22.22 -4.90 -15.44
C GLU A 30 -21.30 -3.76 -15.91
N GLN A 31 -20.76 -2.97 -14.97
CA GLN A 31 -19.92 -1.82 -15.31
C GLN A 31 -18.52 -2.22 -15.78
N ALA A 32 -17.98 -3.34 -15.29
CA ALA A 32 -16.66 -3.86 -15.69
C ALA A 32 -16.59 -4.23 -17.18
N GLN A 33 -17.73 -4.49 -17.84
CA GLN A 33 -17.78 -4.68 -19.29
C GLN A 33 -17.40 -3.42 -20.08
N ARG A 34 -17.65 -2.24 -19.50
CA ARG A 34 -17.36 -0.93 -20.11
C ARG A 34 -16.07 -0.32 -19.59
N LEU A 35 -15.69 -0.69 -18.37
CA LEU A 35 -14.51 -0.20 -17.67
C LEU A 35 -13.68 -1.42 -17.23
N PRO A 36 -12.88 -2.01 -18.15
CA PRO A 36 -12.13 -3.22 -17.85
C PRO A 36 -11.21 -3.02 -16.64
N LEU A 37 -11.34 -3.93 -15.67
CA LEU A 37 -10.64 -3.84 -14.40
C LEU A 37 -9.45 -4.79 -14.35
N THR A 38 -8.29 -4.26 -14.03
CA THR A 38 -7.08 -5.05 -13.76
C THR A 38 -6.77 -5.07 -12.27
N LEU A 39 -6.58 -6.26 -11.71
CA LEU A 39 -6.08 -6.42 -10.35
C LEU A 39 -4.56 -6.60 -10.37
N VAL A 40 -3.85 -5.82 -9.57
CA VAL A 40 -2.40 -5.91 -9.39
C VAL A 40 -2.09 -6.50 -8.01
N LEU A 41 -1.27 -7.54 -8.01
CA LEU A 41 -0.90 -8.34 -6.84
C LEU A 41 0.62 -8.36 -6.67
N PRO A 42 1.20 -7.48 -5.83
CA PRO A 42 2.60 -7.59 -5.45
C PRO A 42 2.75 -8.73 -4.43
N CYS A 43 3.49 -9.79 -4.79
CA CYS A 43 3.72 -10.91 -3.90
C CYS A 43 5.22 -11.18 -3.68
N LEU A 44 5.56 -11.67 -2.49
CA LEU A 44 6.88 -12.21 -2.18
C LEU A 44 6.87 -13.74 -2.33
N HIS A 45 7.98 -14.33 -2.78
CA HIS A 45 8.14 -15.79 -2.82
C HIS A 45 7.84 -16.45 -1.46
N ALA A 46 8.22 -15.80 -0.35
CA ALA A 46 7.96 -16.30 1.01
C ALA A 46 6.47 -16.38 1.36
N GLU A 47 5.59 -15.70 0.63
CA GLU A 47 4.14 -15.73 0.82
C GLU A 47 3.48 -16.90 0.10
N LEU A 48 4.15 -17.50 -0.90
CA LEU A 48 3.61 -18.64 -1.65
C LEU A 48 3.24 -19.82 -0.76
N ARG A 49 4.01 -20.02 0.31
CA ARG A 49 3.83 -21.08 1.31
C ARG A 49 3.11 -20.60 2.57
N GLY A 50 2.65 -19.34 2.56
CA GLY A 50 1.92 -18.75 3.68
C GLY A 50 0.47 -19.24 3.73
N PRO A 51 -0.18 -19.15 4.90
CA PRO A 51 -1.56 -19.63 5.08
C PRO A 51 -2.61 -18.78 4.35
N ALA A 52 -2.24 -17.59 3.86
CA ALA A 52 -3.16 -16.63 3.25
C ALA A 52 -3.37 -16.87 1.74
N LEU A 53 -2.30 -17.21 1.00
CA LEU A 53 -2.32 -17.06 -0.46
C LEU A 53 -3.21 -18.07 -1.17
N GLU A 54 -3.18 -19.34 -0.75
CA GLU A 54 -4.01 -20.37 -1.39
C GLU A 54 -5.52 -20.12 -1.17
N PRO A 55 -6.01 -19.81 0.05
CA PRO A 55 -7.38 -19.31 0.24
C PRO A 55 -7.70 -18.06 -0.59
N PHE A 56 -6.77 -17.10 -0.65
CA PHE A 56 -6.93 -15.88 -1.43
C PHE A 56 -7.15 -16.17 -2.92
N VAL A 57 -6.31 -17.01 -3.52
CA VAL A 57 -6.42 -17.43 -4.94
C VAL A 57 -7.74 -18.15 -5.20
N ARG A 58 -8.18 -19.03 -4.29
CA ARG A 58 -9.50 -19.70 -4.41
C ARG A 58 -10.66 -18.70 -4.42
N GLN A 59 -10.64 -17.72 -3.52
CA GLN A 59 -11.67 -16.67 -3.50
C GLN A 59 -11.60 -15.81 -4.76
N LEU A 60 -10.40 -15.45 -5.20
CA LEU A 60 -10.18 -14.65 -6.40
C LEU A 60 -10.69 -15.35 -7.67
N ALA A 61 -10.55 -16.68 -7.76
CA ALA A 61 -11.08 -17.48 -8.86
C ALA A 61 -12.61 -17.41 -9.01
N THR A 62 -13.33 -17.00 -7.96
CA THR A 62 -14.80 -16.83 -7.99
C THR A 62 -15.24 -15.49 -8.59
N ILE A 63 -14.32 -14.60 -8.95
CA ILE A 63 -14.61 -13.22 -9.39
C ILE A 63 -14.62 -13.15 -10.93
N PRO A 64 -15.78 -13.20 -11.61
CA PRO A 64 -15.82 -13.32 -13.07
C PRO A 64 -15.60 -11.99 -13.81
N TRP A 65 -15.67 -10.86 -13.11
CA TRP A 65 -15.68 -9.53 -13.71
C TRP A 65 -14.30 -8.86 -13.81
N LEU A 66 -13.25 -9.53 -13.35
CA LEU A 66 -11.88 -9.07 -13.57
C LEU A 66 -11.50 -9.30 -15.04
N ASN A 67 -11.05 -8.24 -15.71
CA ASN A 67 -10.55 -8.34 -17.07
C ASN A 67 -9.22 -9.11 -17.11
N GLU A 68 -8.34 -8.80 -16.15
CA GLU A 68 -7.09 -9.53 -15.97
C GLU A 68 -6.49 -9.32 -14.57
N ILE A 69 -5.50 -10.15 -14.26
CA ILE A 69 -4.73 -10.11 -13.02
C ILE A 69 -3.23 -10.02 -13.37
N VAL A 70 -2.53 -9.03 -12.84
CA VAL A 70 -1.07 -8.89 -12.98
C VAL A 70 -0.43 -9.13 -11.62
N ILE A 71 0.42 -10.15 -11.55
CA ILE A 71 1.12 -10.54 -10.32
C ILE A 71 2.60 -10.28 -10.50
N GLY A 72 3.21 -9.55 -9.57
CA GLY A 72 4.65 -9.35 -9.55
C GLY A 72 5.29 -10.15 -8.42
N LEU A 73 6.18 -11.08 -8.77
CA LEU A 73 6.83 -11.98 -7.83
C LEU A 73 8.25 -11.51 -7.52
N ASP A 74 8.46 -11.09 -6.27
CA ASP A 74 9.75 -10.71 -5.73
C ASP A 74 10.42 -11.83 -4.92
N ARG A 75 11.76 -11.79 -4.89
CA ARG A 75 12.64 -12.68 -4.13
C ARG A 75 12.46 -14.16 -4.48
N ALA A 76 12.17 -14.45 -5.75
CA ALA A 76 12.05 -15.81 -6.27
C ALA A 76 13.24 -16.17 -7.14
N ASP A 77 13.69 -17.42 -7.07
CA ASP A 77 14.51 -18.04 -8.10
C ASP A 77 13.62 -18.73 -9.17
N ALA A 78 14.24 -19.45 -10.11
CA ALA A 78 13.51 -20.14 -11.16
C ALA A 78 12.54 -21.21 -10.62
N ALA A 79 12.88 -21.86 -9.51
CA ALA A 79 12.02 -22.86 -8.88
C ALA A 79 10.82 -22.20 -8.19
N GLY A 80 11.06 -21.11 -7.46
CA GLY A 80 10.01 -20.29 -6.86
C GLY A 80 9.07 -19.67 -7.90
N PHE A 81 9.59 -19.27 -9.06
CA PHE A 81 8.76 -18.79 -10.16
C PHE A 81 7.86 -19.90 -10.74
N ARG A 82 8.38 -21.14 -10.90
CA ARG A 82 7.55 -22.30 -11.29
C ARG A 82 6.48 -22.64 -10.25
N GLU A 83 6.82 -22.59 -8.96
CA GLU A 83 5.87 -22.77 -7.86
C GLU A 83 4.72 -21.75 -7.96
N ALA A 84 5.04 -20.48 -8.20
CA ALA A 84 4.04 -19.43 -8.41
C ALA A 84 3.20 -19.66 -9.68
N LEU A 85 3.80 -20.05 -10.80
CA LEU A 85 3.07 -20.37 -12.04
C LEU A 85 2.01 -21.47 -11.79
N ALA A 86 2.40 -22.54 -11.08
CA ALA A 86 1.50 -23.64 -10.75
C ALA A 86 0.37 -23.21 -9.78
N LEU A 87 0.68 -22.34 -8.82
CA LEU A 87 -0.32 -21.83 -7.89
C LEU A 87 -1.37 -20.97 -8.62
N PHE A 88 -0.92 -20.00 -9.43
CA PHE A 88 -1.79 -19.05 -10.10
C PHE A 88 -2.50 -19.62 -11.35
N SER A 89 -2.07 -20.78 -11.87
CA SER A 89 -2.80 -21.45 -12.95
C SER A 89 -4.21 -21.89 -12.57
N GLN A 90 -4.54 -21.88 -11.28
CA GLN A 90 -5.90 -22.10 -10.76
C GLN A 90 -6.87 -20.96 -11.09
N LEU A 91 -6.36 -19.78 -11.45
CA LEU A 91 -7.18 -18.62 -11.80
C LEU A 91 -7.81 -18.80 -13.20
N PRO A 92 -9.15 -18.78 -13.33
CA PRO A 92 -9.80 -18.85 -14.63
C PRO A 92 -9.65 -17.54 -15.44
N GLN A 93 -9.34 -16.42 -14.79
CA GLN A 93 -9.14 -15.14 -15.46
C GLN A 93 -7.79 -15.09 -16.18
N PRO A 94 -7.67 -14.28 -17.25
CA PRO A 94 -6.37 -13.96 -17.81
C PRO A 94 -5.44 -13.41 -16.73
N HIS A 95 -4.31 -14.06 -16.51
CA HIS A 95 -3.34 -13.65 -15.51
C HIS A 95 -1.92 -13.67 -16.06
N HIS A 96 -1.10 -12.74 -15.58
CA HIS A 96 0.30 -12.56 -15.96
C HIS A 96 1.16 -12.52 -14.72
N LEU A 97 2.22 -13.34 -14.70
CA LEU A 97 3.15 -13.41 -13.59
C LEU A 97 4.51 -12.84 -14.04
N ILE A 98 4.95 -11.76 -13.40
CA ILE A 98 6.25 -11.13 -13.63
C ILE A 98 7.25 -11.77 -12.66
N TRP A 99 8.33 -12.34 -13.20
CA TRP A 99 9.48 -12.73 -12.39
C TRP A 99 10.39 -11.51 -12.23
N ASN A 100 10.23 -10.73 -11.16
CA ASN A 100 10.96 -9.47 -10.99
C ASN A 100 12.49 -9.70 -10.88
N ASP A 101 12.87 -10.84 -10.29
CA ASP A 101 14.25 -11.33 -10.18
C ASP A 101 14.74 -12.10 -11.42
N GLY A 102 13.87 -12.29 -12.40
CA GLY A 102 14.20 -13.02 -13.62
C GLY A 102 15.31 -12.33 -14.40
N PRO A 103 16.16 -13.09 -15.11
CA PRO A 103 17.30 -12.52 -15.82
C PRO A 103 16.89 -11.49 -16.88
N ARG A 104 15.72 -11.68 -17.53
CA ARG A 104 15.20 -10.78 -18.57
C ARG A 104 14.71 -9.46 -17.99
N VAL A 105 13.88 -9.52 -16.95
CA VAL A 105 13.37 -8.31 -16.26
C VAL A 105 14.52 -7.56 -15.59
N THR A 106 15.43 -8.26 -14.91
CA THR A 106 16.61 -7.65 -14.29
C THR A 106 17.50 -6.93 -15.32
N ALA A 107 17.72 -7.53 -16.49
CA ALA A 107 18.49 -6.90 -17.56
C ALA A 107 17.80 -5.64 -18.11
N LEU A 108 16.47 -5.66 -18.26
CA LEU A 108 15.68 -4.50 -18.68
C LEU A 108 15.77 -3.37 -17.65
N ILE A 109 15.59 -3.68 -16.36
CA ILE A 109 15.68 -2.69 -15.28
C ILE A 109 17.08 -2.09 -15.21
N LYS A 110 18.13 -2.89 -15.41
CA LYS A 110 19.51 -2.40 -15.44
C LYS A 110 19.74 -1.42 -16.60
N ASP A 111 19.25 -1.75 -17.80
CA ASP A 111 19.32 -0.85 -18.97
C ASP A 111 18.62 0.50 -18.70
N LEU A 112 17.42 0.46 -18.11
CA LEU A 112 16.69 1.66 -17.70
C LEU A 112 17.40 2.44 -16.58
N GLY A 113 18.01 1.73 -15.63
CA GLY A 113 18.75 2.31 -14.50
C GLY A 113 19.95 3.15 -14.95
N HIS A 114 20.64 2.76 -16.03
CA HIS A 114 21.73 3.54 -16.62
C HIS A 114 21.27 4.94 -17.11
N GLN A 115 19.98 5.10 -17.38
CA GLN A 115 19.36 6.35 -17.82
C GLN A 115 18.48 6.99 -16.74
N GLN A 116 18.51 6.45 -15.51
CA GLN A 116 17.68 6.89 -14.39
C GLN A 116 16.18 6.80 -14.72
N LEU A 117 15.78 5.78 -15.49
CA LEU A 117 14.41 5.47 -15.90
C LEU A 117 13.84 4.23 -15.19
N ALA A 118 14.43 3.84 -14.06
CA ALA A 118 13.91 2.79 -13.20
C ALA A 118 14.04 3.19 -11.73
N PRO A 119 13.19 2.64 -10.84
CA PRO A 119 13.38 2.79 -9.40
C PRO A 119 14.79 2.32 -8.99
N ALA A 120 15.47 3.11 -8.14
CA ALA A 120 16.84 2.80 -7.72
C ALA A 120 16.89 1.66 -6.68
N GLU A 121 15.86 1.57 -5.85
CA GLU A 121 15.77 0.60 -4.77
C GLU A 121 14.69 -0.45 -5.05
N ARG A 122 14.88 -1.63 -4.46
CA ARG A 122 13.90 -2.72 -4.47
C ARG A 122 12.90 -2.54 -3.34
N GLY A 123 11.71 -3.09 -3.53
CA GLY A 123 10.65 -3.14 -2.52
C GLY A 123 9.28 -3.18 -3.16
N LYS A 124 8.22 -3.10 -2.33
CA LYS A 124 6.83 -3.21 -2.77
C LYS A 124 6.48 -2.17 -3.85
N GLY A 125 6.98 -0.95 -3.73
CA GLY A 125 6.77 0.10 -4.74
C GLY A 125 7.43 -0.23 -6.09
N HIS A 126 8.63 -0.80 -6.12
CA HIS A 126 9.27 -1.26 -7.37
C HIS A 126 8.49 -2.41 -8.00
N ASN A 127 7.98 -3.34 -7.20
CA ASN A 127 7.15 -4.45 -7.66
C ASN A 127 5.87 -3.93 -8.33
N ILE A 128 5.11 -3.09 -7.62
CA ILE A 128 3.89 -2.48 -8.16
C ILE A 128 4.23 -1.63 -9.39
N TRP A 129 5.34 -0.90 -9.39
CA TRP A 129 5.80 -0.16 -10.56
C TRP A 129 5.98 -1.09 -11.76
N LEU A 130 6.70 -2.21 -11.66
CA LEU A 130 6.82 -3.20 -12.73
C LEU A 130 5.45 -3.74 -13.20
N CYS A 131 4.56 -4.05 -12.27
CA CYS A 131 3.21 -4.48 -12.57
C CYS A 131 2.43 -3.43 -13.38
N LEU A 132 2.46 -2.16 -12.98
CA LEU A 132 1.82 -1.06 -13.71
C LEU A 132 2.43 -0.90 -15.11
N GLY A 133 3.73 -1.13 -15.26
CA GLY A 133 4.39 -1.16 -16.57
C GLY A 133 3.83 -2.22 -17.49
N LEU A 134 3.61 -3.44 -16.96
CA LEU A 134 2.98 -4.50 -17.73
C LEU A 134 1.51 -4.17 -18.04
N VAL A 135 0.76 -3.62 -17.08
CA VAL A 135 -0.61 -3.14 -17.31
C VAL A 135 -0.65 -2.12 -18.48
N GLN A 136 0.30 -1.19 -18.51
CA GLN A 136 0.43 -0.22 -19.60
C GLN A 136 0.77 -0.88 -20.94
N ALA A 137 1.68 -1.85 -20.92
CA ALA A 137 2.09 -2.58 -22.11
C ALA A 137 0.95 -3.41 -22.72
N LEU A 138 0.07 -3.95 -21.87
CA LEU A 138 -1.10 -4.72 -22.31
C LEU A 138 -2.23 -3.80 -22.82
N GLY A 139 -2.35 -2.59 -22.28
CA GLY A 139 -3.21 -1.54 -22.83
C GLY A 139 -4.71 -1.83 -22.70
N ARG A 140 -5.12 -2.64 -21.72
CA ARG A 140 -6.52 -3.09 -21.56
C ARG A 140 -7.24 -2.46 -20.37
N ALA A 141 -6.53 -1.84 -19.44
CA ALA A 141 -7.10 -1.38 -18.16
C ALA A 141 -7.69 0.03 -18.23
N GLU A 142 -8.91 0.19 -17.71
CA GLU A 142 -9.51 1.50 -17.39
C GLU A 142 -9.51 1.78 -15.90
N VAL A 143 -9.56 0.72 -15.09
CA VAL A 143 -9.45 0.76 -13.63
C VAL A 143 -8.38 -0.25 -13.20
N VAL A 144 -7.54 0.16 -12.25
CA VAL A 144 -6.58 -0.72 -11.58
C VAL A 144 -6.91 -0.78 -10.10
N ALA A 145 -6.94 -1.99 -9.54
CA ALA A 145 -6.99 -2.21 -8.10
C ALA A 145 -5.66 -2.82 -7.64
N LEU A 146 -5.15 -2.35 -6.49
CA LEU A 146 -4.01 -2.93 -5.79
C LEU A 146 -4.55 -3.72 -4.59
N HIS A 147 -4.03 -4.92 -4.37
CA HIS A 147 -4.38 -5.72 -3.20
C HIS A 147 -3.19 -6.54 -2.73
N ASP A 148 -2.99 -6.63 -1.41
CA ASP A 148 -1.91 -7.42 -0.84
C ASP A 148 -2.23 -8.93 -0.93
N CYS A 149 -1.20 -9.74 -1.14
CA CYS A 149 -1.32 -11.20 -1.30
C CYS A 149 -1.38 -11.94 0.04
N ASP A 150 -1.15 -11.27 1.17
CA ASP A 150 -1.01 -11.86 2.51
C ASP A 150 -2.25 -11.70 3.41
N VAL A 151 -3.40 -11.40 2.79
CA VAL A 151 -4.69 -11.17 3.47
C VAL A 151 -5.40 -12.48 3.73
N VAL A 152 -5.46 -12.89 5.00
CA VAL A 152 -6.06 -14.17 5.42
C VAL A 152 -7.58 -14.13 5.30
N SER A 153 -8.19 -12.98 5.60
CA SER A 153 -9.64 -12.80 5.65
C SER A 153 -10.26 -12.33 4.33
N PHE A 154 -9.56 -12.49 3.20
CA PHE A 154 -10.02 -11.94 1.91
C PHE A 154 -11.39 -12.50 1.50
N THR A 155 -12.26 -11.62 1.02
CA THR A 155 -13.54 -11.98 0.40
C THR A 155 -13.75 -11.20 -0.90
N PRO A 156 -14.44 -11.76 -1.90
CA PRO A 156 -14.77 -11.05 -3.14
C PRO A 156 -15.49 -9.71 -2.90
N ARG A 157 -16.33 -9.63 -1.86
CA ARG A 157 -16.98 -8.40 -1.41
C ARG A 157 -16.00 -7.26 -1.14
N MET A 158 -14.84 -7.52 -0.52
CA MET A 158 -13.85 -6.49 -0.20
C MET A 158 -13.39 -5.77 -1.48
N LEU A 159 -13.00 -6.54 -2.50
CA LEU A 159 -12.57 -5.99 -3.78
C LEU A 159 -13.73 -5.30 -4.51
N ALA A 160 -14.92 -5.90 -4.53
CA ALA A 160 -16.10 -5.31 -5.16
C ALA A 160 -16.44 -3.94 -4.54
N ARG A 161 -16.38 -3.81 -3.21
CA ARG A 161 -16.61 -2.54 -2.50
C ARG A 161 -15.55 -1.51 -2.85
N LEU A 162 -14.28 -1.91 -2.88
CA LEU A 162 -13.16 -1.01 -3.20
C LEU A 162 -13.28 -0.37 -4.59
N VAL A 163 -13.67 -1.17 -5.59
CA VAL A 163 -13.68 -0.73 -7.00
C VAL A 163 -14.99 -0.05 -7.40
N TYR A 164 -16.11 -0.37 -6.73
CA TYR A 164 -17.43 0.14 -7.08
C TYR A 164 -17.52 1.67 -7.23
N PRO A 165 -16.91 2.51 -6.36
CA PRO A 165 -16.96 3.96 -6.51
C PRO A 165 -16.31 4.49 -7.78
N LEU A 166 -15.44 3.71 -8.43
CA LEU A 166 -14.80 4.07 -9.69
C LEU A 166 -15.60 3.58 -10.90
N LEU A 167 -16.50 2.61 -10.70
CA LEU A 167 -17.28 1.99 -11.76
C LEU A 167 -18.68 2.61 -11.89
N HIS A 168 -19.21 3.19 -10.82
CA HIS A 168 -20.53 3.79 -10.83
C HIS A 168 -20.63 4.95 -11.86
N PRO A 169 -21.55 4.93 -12.83
CA PRO A 169 -21.60 5.91 -13.92
C PRO A 169 -21.68 7.37 -13.47
N ASP A 170 -22.44 7.65 -12.41
CA ASP A 170 -22.60 9.02 -11.89
C ASP A 170 -21.52 9.41 -10.87
N SER A 171 -20.51 8.55 -10.66
CA SER A 171 -19.41 8.86 -9.76
C SER A 171 -18.34 9.69 -10.46
N GLY A 172 -17.85 10.72 -9.76
CA GLY A 172 -16.70 11.52 -10.17
C GLY A 172 -15.36 11.03 -9.59
N PHE A 173 -15.33 9.84 -8.97
CA PHE A 173 -14.15 9.36 -8.28
C PHE A 173 -13.08 8.85 -9.26
N VAL A 174 -11.84 9.20 -8.94
CA VAL A 174 -10.62 8.78 -9.63
C VAL A 174 -9.80 7.82 -8.77
N PHE A 175 -9.96 7.88 -7.45
CA PHE A 175 -9.23 7.05 -6.49
C PHE A 175 -10.11 6.68 -5.30
N ALA A 176 -9.97 5.43 -4.85
CA ALA A 176 -10.61 4.86 -3.68
C ALA A 176 -9.56 4.15 -2.81
N LYS A 177 -9.44 4.55 -1.54
CA LYS A 177 -8.58 3.89 -0.54
C LYS A 177 -9.43 3.00 0.36
N ALA A 178 -8.98 1.78 0.64
CA ALA A 178 -9.66 0.95 1.63
C ALA A 178 -9.49 1.52 3.05
N TYR A 179 -10.51 1.31 3.88
CA TYR A 179 -10.38 1.39 5.33
C TYR A 179 -11.06 0.20 5.98
N TYR A 180 -10.46 -0.28 7.07
CA TYR A 180 -10.93 -1.45 7.81
C TYR A 180 -10.24 -1.51 9.18
N PRO A 181 -10.93 -1.94 10.25
CA PRO A 181 -10.27 -2.25 11.51
C PRO A 181 -9.46 -3.54 11.39
N ARG A 182 -8.26 -3.55 11.98
CA ARG A 182 -7.40 -4.74 12.06
C ARG A 182 -7.64 -5.45 13.39
N ILE A 183 -8.44 -6.51 13.33
CA ILE A 183 -8.85 -7.29 14.50
C ILE A 183 -8.68 -8.77 14.16
N SER A 184 -7.94 -9.50 15.00
CA SER A 184 -7.78 -10.95 14.87
C SER A 184 -7.59 -11.59 16.23
N ALA A 185 -8.13 -12.79 16.43
CA ALA A 185 -8.04 -13.55 17.68
C ALA A 185 -8.39 -12.74 18.95
N GLY A 186 -9.35 -11.82 18.84
CA GLY A 186 -9.77 -10.94 19.93
C GLY A 186 -8.72 -9.91 20.35
N VAL A 187 -7.83 -9.49 19.44
CA VAL A 187 -6.77 -8.50 19.67
C VAL A 187 -6.90 -7.35 18.66
N MET A 188 -6.64 -6.12 19.12
CA MET A 188 -6.60 -4.92 18.27
C MET A 188 -5.19 -4.70 17.70
N TYR A 189 -5.03 -4.82 16.39
CA TYR A 189 -3.75 -4.66 15.68
C TYR A 189 -3.57 -3.25 15.09
N GLY A 190 -2.62 -3.10 14.16
CA GLY A 190 -2.39 -1.84 13.44
C GLY A 190 -1.59 -0.79 14.22
N ARG A 191 -0.62 -1.21 15.05
CA ARG A 191 0.22 -0.31 15.86
C ARG A 191 0.85 0.82 15.06
N VAL A 192 1.34 0.56 13.85
CA VAL A 192 1.94 1.60 12.99
C VAL A 192 0.91 2.68 12.65
N SER A 193 -0.32 2.32 12.28
CA SER A 193 -1.37 3.31 12.01
C SER A 193 -1.85 4.00 13.29
N ARG A 194 -2.18 3.21 14.33
CA ARG A 194 -2.80 3.70 15.59
C ARG A 194 -1.84 4.51 16.45
N LEU A 195 -0.64 3.97 16.66
CA LEU A 195 0.33 4.52 17.61
C LEU A 195 1.40 5.38 16.94
N PHE A 196 1.58 5.31 15.62
CA PHE A 196 2.61 6.10 14.94
C PHE A 196 2.02 7.12 13.97
N VAL A 197 1.40 6.70 12.87
CA VAL A 197 1.00 7.63 11.79
C VAL A 197 -0.09 8.60 12.21
N THR A 198 -1.19 8.13 12.80
CA THR A 198 -2.28 9.02 13.26
C THR A 198 -1.80 10.07 14.26
N PRO A 199 -1.11 9.71 15.36
CA PRO A 199 -0.57 10.71 16.28
C PRO A 199 0.49 11.60 15.63
N LEU A 200 1.31 11.09 14.71
CA LEU A 200 2.30 11.89 13.98
C LEU A 200 1.65 12.94 13.09
N LEU A 201 0.62 12.58 12.31
CA LEU A 201 -0.14 13.52 11.47
C LEU A 201 -0.77 14.63 12.33
N ARG A 202 -1.37 14.27 13.46
CA ARG A 202 -1.96 15.23 14.40
C ARG A 202 -0.90 16.12 15.07
N ALA A 203 0.27 15.57 15.38
CA ALA A 203 1.40 16.34 15.92
C ALA A 203 1.95 17.33 14.87
N LEU A 204 2.09 16.90 13.61
CA LEU A 204 2.47 17.76 12.49
C LEU A 204 1.46 18.89 12.30
N ARG A 205 0.15 18.60 12.32
CA ARG A 205 -0.93 19.62 12.27
C ARG A 205 -0.86 20.63 13.41
N ARG A 206 -0.35 20.22 14.58
CA ARG A 206 -0.18 21.09 15.75
C ARG A 206 1.08 21.95 15.67
N CYS A 207 2.16 21.41 15.11
CA CYS A 207 3.47 22.06 15.08
C CYS A 207 3.69 22.93 13.84
N LEU A 208 2.97 22.68 12.75
CA LEU A 208 3.09 23.40 11.48
C LEU A 208 1.92 24.36 11.27
N PRO A 209 2.06 25.37 10.39
CA PRO A 209 0.95 26.18 9.93
C PRO A 209 -0.19 25.32 9.32
N PRO A 210 -1.43 25.84 9.29
CA PRO A 210 -2.53 25.14 8.64
C PRO A 210 -2.17 24.66 7.23
N SER A 211 -2.35 23.37 6.99
CA SER A 211 -1.95 22.71 5.74
C SER A 211 -3.08 21.81 5.24
N ARG A 212 -3.57 22.10 4.03
CA ARG A 212 -4.60 21.28 3.37
C ARG A 212 -4.07 19.87 3.07
N TYR A 213 -2.77 19.73 2.86
CA TYR A 213 -2.13 18.42 2.65
C TYR A 213 -2.17 17.57 3.93
N LEU A 214 -1.86 18.15 5.09
CA LEU A 214 -1.96 17.43 6.36
C LEU A 214 -3.42 17.12 6.73
N GLU A 215 -4.34 18.05 6.47
CA GLU A 215 -5.77 17.81 6.63
C GLU A 215 -6.26 16.67 5.71
N PHE A 216 -5.78 16.61 4.48
CA PHE A 216 -6.07 15.54 3.54
C PHE A 216 -5.58 14.18 4.05
N LEU A 217 -4.31 14.07 4.48
CA LEU A 217 -3.76 12.82 4.99
C LEU A 217 -4.49 12.34 6.25
N ASP A 218 -4.75 13.25 7.20
CA ASP A 218 -5.47 12.97 8.45
C ASP A 218 -6.97 12.70 8.24
N SER A 219 -7.51 12.95 7.03
CA SER A 219 -8.87 12.55 6.67
C SER A 219 -9.00 11.05 6.37
N PHE A 220 -7.91 10.37 5.97
CA PHE A 220 -7.94 8.92 5.76
C PHE A 220 -7.85 8.20 7.10
N ARG A 221 -8.78 7.27 7.35
CA ARG A 221 -8.80 6.47 8.58
C ARG A 221 -7.60 5.51 8.66
N TYR A 222 -7.18 4.97 7.52
CA TYR A 222 -6.05 4.03 7.39
C TYR A 222 -5.18 4.42 6.19
N PRO A 223 -4.37 5.49 6.31
CA PRO A 223 -3.57 6.00 5.19
C PRO A 223 -2.55 4.97 4.66
N LEU A 224 -2.16 4.01 5.51
CA LEU A 224 -1.23 2.93 5.18
C LEU A 224 -1.91 1.64 4.67
N ALA A 225 -3.22 1.63 4.39
CA ALA A 225 -3.84 0.43 3.81
C ALA A 225 -3.23 0.11 2.43
N GLY A 226 -2.82 -1.13 2.18
CA GLY A 226 -2.26 -1.53 0.87
C GLY A 226 -3.31 -1.45 -0.24
N GLU A 227 -4.56 -1.71 0.11
CA GLU A 227 -5.68 -1.78 -0.82
C GLU A 227 -6.13 -0.40 -1.28
N CYS A 228 -6.02 -0.16 -2.57
CA CYS A 228 -6.63 0.99 -3.23
C CYS A 228 -7.04 0.63 -4.65
N ALA A 229 -7.95 1.42 -5.21
CA ALA A 229 -8.30 1.33 -6.62
C ALA A 229 -8.27 2.73 -7.23
N MET A 230 -7.99 2.80 -8.52
CA MET A 230 -7.92 4.07 -9.23
C MET A 230 -8.16 3.93 -10.72
N ARG A 231 -8.53 5.03 -11.36
CA ARG A 231 -8.56 5.10 -12.82
C ARG A 231 -7.15 4.90 -13.38
N TRP A 232 -7.05 4.19 -14.50
CA TRP A 232 -5.77 3.97 -15.16
C TRP A 232 -5.05 5.29 -15.49
N SER A 233 -5.82 6.31 -15.84
CA SER A 233 -5.30 7.65 -16.08
C SER A 233 -4.54 8.23 -14.88
N ALA A 234 -4.87 7.87 -13.63
CA ALA A 234 -4.11 8.26 -12.44
C ALA A 234 -2.95 7.30 -12.17
N ALA A 235 -3.17 5.99 -12.29
CA ALA A 235 -2.17 4.95 -11.98
C ALA A 235 -0.85 5.13 -12.77
N ARG A 236 -0.92 5.43 -14.07
CA ARG A 236 0.26 5.54 -14.95
C ARG A 236 1.17 6.75 -14.65
N ARG A 237 0.72 7.69 -13.82
CA ARG A 237 1.47 8.88 -13.40
C ARG A 237 1.98 8.81 -11.95
N LEU A 238 1.84 7.67 -11.29
CA LEU A 238 2.33 7.51 -9.93
C LEU A 238 3.86 7.44 -9.88
N HIS A 239 4.47 8.34 -9.12
CA HIS A 239 5.82 8.14 -8.61
C HIS A 239 5.71 7.23 -7.38
N LEU A 240 6.14 5.97 -7.49
CA LEU A 240 6.03 4.97 -6.42
C LEU A 240 7.35 4.82 -5.67
N PRO A 241 7.47 5.31 -4.41
CA PRO A 241 8.62 5.01 -3.56
C PRO A 241 8.74 3.51 -3.32
N SER A 242 9.94 2.95 -3.35
CA SER A 242 10.18 1.53 -3.08
C SER A 242 10.14 1.16 -1.59
N ASP A 243 10.16 2.15 -0.71
CA ASP A 243 10.19 2.00 0.75
C ASP A 243 8.78 1.89 1.38
N TRP A 244 8.72 1.83 2.72
CA TRP A 244 7.45 1.76 3.46
C TRP A 244 6.66 3.08 3.49
N GLY A 245 7.19 4.13 2.89
CA GLY A 245 6.48 5.38 2.63
C GLY A 245 5.59 5.31 1.39
N MET A 246 5.58 4.21 0.65
CA MET A 246 4.84 4.06 -0.61
C MET A 246 3.36 4.43 -0.50
N GLU A 247 2.62 3.94 0.50
CA GLU A 247 1.20 4.25 0.64
C GLU A 247 0.95 5.75 0.88
N ILE A 248 1.85 6.42 1.62
CA ILE A 248 1.83 7.89 1.79
C ILE A 248 2.19 8.57 0.46
N GLY A 249 3.16 8.05 -0.28
CA GLY A 249 3.53 8.53 -1.61
C GLY A 249 2.35 8.52 -2.58
N VAL A 250 1.60 7.41 -2.64
CA VAL A 250 0.37 7.32 -3.45
C VAL A 250 -0.63 8.41 -3.06
N LEU A 251 -0.90 8.60 -1.76
CA LEU A 251 -1.79 9.67 -1.30
C LEU A 251 -1.27 11.06 -1.67
N THR A 252 0.04 11.28 -1.59
CA THR A 252 0.70 12.54 -1.97
C THR A 252 0.50 12.85 -3.44
N GLU A 253 0.69 11.87 -4.31
CA GLU A 253 0.48 12.03 -5.76
C GLU A 253 -1.00 12.27 -6.08
N MET A 254 -1.93 11.58 -5.40
CA MET A 254 -3.37 11.83 -5.54
C MET A 254 -3.77 13.24 -5.10
N PHE A 255 -3.18 13.74 -4.01
CA PHE A 255 -3.43 15.11 -3.54
C PHE A 255 -2.93 16.16 -4.53
N ARG A 256 -1.77 15.92 -5.17
CA ARG A 256 -1.18 16.85 -6.12
C ARG A 256 -1.97 16.93 -7.42
N ASP A 257 -2.43 15.79 -7.92
CA ASP A 257 -2.98 15.68 -9.28
C ASP A 257 -4.52 15.80 -9.32
N HIS A 258 -5.21 15.67 -8.19
CA HIS A 258 -6.67 15.56 -8.15
C HIS A 258 -7.33 16.40 -7.05
N SER A 259 -8.56 16.85 -7.34
CA SER A 259 -9.41 17.48 -6.32
C SER A 259 -9.87 16.45 -5.30
N THR A 260 -9.98 16.81 -4.03
CA THR A 260 -10.48 15.91 -2.97
C THR A 260 -11.91 15.41 -3.22
N ARG A 261 -12.69 16.08 -4.08
CA ARG A 261 -14.02 15.60 -4.53
C ARG A 261 -13.95 14.34 -5.40
N GLN A 262 -12.79 14.07 -5.98
CA GLN A 262 -12.53 12.90 -6.83
C GLN A 262 -11.86 11.76 -6.04
N LEU A 263 -11.63 11.95 -4.74
CA LEU A 263 -10.93 11.00 -3.88
C LEU A 263 -11.90 10.52 -2.81
N CYS A 264 -11.92 9.22 -2.57
CA CYS A 264 -12.69 8.64 -1.48
C CYS A 264 -11.92 7.59 -0.71
N GLN A 265 -12.45 7.26 0.47
CA GLN A 265 -12.12 6.06 1.21
C GLN A 265 -13.36 5.20 1.39
N VAL A 266 -13.18 3.89 1.42
CA VAL A 266 -14.28 2.92 1.38
C VAL A 266 -14.11 1.91 2.49
N ASP A 267 -15.17 1.71 3.27
CA ASP A 267 -15.28 0.60 4.20
C ASP A 267 -15.29 -0.68 3.40
N ILE A 268 -14.35 -1.60 3.61
CA ILE A 268 -14.36 -2.88 2.85
C ILE A 268 -14.58 -4.11 3.74
N ALA A 269 -14.40 -3.99 5.06
CA ALA A 269 -14.39 -5.13 5.95
C ALA A 269 -14.72 -4.74 7.40
N GLU A 270 -15.52 -5.56 8.08
CA GLU A 270 -15.77 -5.44 9.52
C GLU A 270 -14.58 -5.91 10.37
N ALA A 271 -13.84 -6.90 9.88
CA ALA A 271 -12.61 -7.38 10.46
C ALA A 271 -11.65 -7.76 9.32
N TYR A 272 -10.41 -7.30 9.45
CA TYR A 272 -9.37 -7.55 8.47
C TYR A 272 -8.15 -8.16 9.15
N ASP A 273 -7.76 -9.35 8.70
CA ASP A 273 -6.62 -10.11 9.21
C ASP A 273 -5.56 -10.33 8.13
N HIS A 274 -4.30 -10.16 8.54
CA HIS A 274 -3.11 -10.26 7.69
C HIS A 274 -1.97 -10.90 8.48
N LYS A 275 -0.88 -11.24 7.80
CA LYS A 275 0.30 -11.79 8.49
C LYS A 275 0.89 -10.79 9.50
N HIS A 276 0.86 -11.16 10.79
CA HIS A 276 1.44 -10.35 11.85
C HIS A 276 2.96 -10.49 11.92
N GLN A 277 3.67 -9.36 12.01
CA GLN A 277 5.08 -9.32 12.40
C GLN A 277 5.18 -9.18 13.93
N PRO A 278 6.03 -9.97 14.61
CA PRO A 278 6.25 -9.82 16.03
C PRO A 278 6.89 -8.46 16.34
N PHE A 279 6.60 -7.93 17.53
CA PHE A 279 7.29 -6.74 18.00
C PHE A 279 8.71 -7.11 18.47
N PRO A 280 9.74 -6.29 18.20
CA PRO A 280 11.11 -6.61 18.61
C PRO A 280 11.21 -6.81 20.14
N PRO A 281 11.98 -7.81 20.61
CA PRO A 281 12.19 -8.01 22.05
C PRO A 281 13.06 -6.90 22.66
N GLU A 282 12.97 -6.69 23.98
CA GLU A 282 13.65 -5.60 24.72
C GLU A 282 15.18 -5.64 24.62
N THR A 283 15.77 -6.79 24.29
CA THR A 283 17.23 -6.97 24.20
C THR A 283 17.84 -6.42 22.91
N ASP A 284 17.02 -6.07 21.91
CA ASP A 284 17.47 -5.86 20.52
C ASP A 284 17.67 -4.38 20.14
N HIS A 285 17.82 -3.47 21.11
CA HIS A 285 18.12 -2.04 20.88
C HIS A 285 19.43 -1.75 20.11
N LYS A 286 20.19 -2.79 19.71
CA LYS A 286 21.48 -2.69 19.00
C LYS A 286 21.54 -3.48 17.69
N ALA A 287 20.48 -4.20 17.29
CA ALA A 287 20.44 -4.94 16.03
C ALA A 287 19.95 -4.10 14.83
N ASP A 288 19.89 -2.76 15.00
CA ASP A 288 19.29 -1.81 14.06
C ASP A 288 20.19 -1.39 12.88
N HIS A 289 21.40 -1.96 12.78
CA HIS A 289 22.27 -1.78 11.63
C HIS A 289 22.42 -3.11 10.87
N GLU A 290 21.90 -3.13 9.63
CA GLU A 290 22.30 -4.03 8.53
C GLU A 290 21.72 -5.46 8.41
N THR A 291 20.49 -5.77 8.82
CA THR A 291 19.89 -7.07 8.40
C THR A 291 18.58 -6.94 7.62
N ASP A 292 18.71 -7.00 6.29
CA ASP A 292 17.65 -7.32 5.31
C ASP A 292 17.34 -8.83 5.34
N HIS A 293 17.17 -9.38 6.53
CA HIS A 293 16.87 -10.80 6.73
C HIS A 293 15.41 -10.93 7.12
N GLY A 294 14.65 -11.66 6.30
CA GLY A 294 13.21 -11.92 6.43
C GLY A 294 12.83 -12.75 7.66
N GLY A 295 13.24 -12.31 8.85
CA GLY A 295 12.97 -12.91 10.14
C GLY A 295 12.73 -11.85 11.21
N GLY A 296 11.48 -11.43 11.36
CA GLY A 296 10.82 -11.00 12.62
C GLY A 296 11.28 -9.75 13.39
N GLY A 297 12.56 -9.35 13.39
CA GLY A 297 13.08 -8.39 14.38
C GLY A 297 13.41 -6.97 13.88
N SER A 298 13.86 -6.79 12.63
CA SER A 298 14.44 -5.50 12.16
C SER A 298 13.51 -4.65 11.27
N GLY A 299 12.40 -5.22 10.78
CA GLY A 299 11.55 -4.57 9.77
C GLY A 299 10.74 -3.38 10.27
N LEU A 300 10.29 -3.41 11.54
CA LEU A 300 9.38 -2.40 12.08
C LEU A 300 10.05 -1.03 12.31
N GLY A 301 11.33 -1.03 12.70
CA GLY A 301 12.10 0.21 12.90
C GLY A 301 12.39 0.92 11.59
N ARG A 302 12.83 0.14 10.58
CA ARG A 302 12.97 0.63 9.22
C ARG A 302 11.64 1.18 8.68
N MET A 303 10.55 0.43 8.86
CA MET A 303 9.21 0.88 8.46
C MET A 303 8.84 2.23 9.10
N GLY A 304 9.03 2.38 10.42
CA GLY A 304 8.76 3.65 11.11
C GLY A 304 9.58 4.81 10.57
N ARG A 305 10.87 4.60 10.31
CA ARG A 305 11.74 5.64 9.72
C ARG A 305 11.32 6.01 8.30
N ASP A 306 11.10 5.02 7.44
CA ASP A 306 10.74 5.21 6.04
C ASP A 306 9.41 5.97 5.91
N ILE A 307 8.42 5.65 6.75
CA ILE A 307 7.13 6.37 6.80
C ILE A 307 7.33 7.84 7.23
N ALA A 308 8.13 8.09 8.29
CA ALA A 308 8.42 9.46 8.73
C ALA A 308 9.15 10.25 7.64
N LEU A 309 10.16 9.66 7.00
CA LEU A 309 10.87 10.26 5.87
C LEU A 309 9.92 10.55 4.70
N GLY A 310 9.02 9.63 4.35
CA GLY A 310 7.99 9.84 3.33
C GLY A 310 7.09 11.04 3.65
N LEU A 311 6.65 11.17 4.91
CA LEU A 311 5.86 12.33 5.36
C LEU A 311 6.67 13.64 5.29
N PHE A 312 7.92 13.65 5.72
CA PHE A 312 8.78 14.83 5.67
C PHE A 312 9.08 15.27 4.24
N ARG A 313 9.40 14.32 3.35
CA ARG A 313 9.58 14.58 1.91
C ARG A 313 8.31 15.14 1.28
N GLY A 314 7.15 14.55 1.59
CA GLY A 314 5.85 15.06 1.14
C GLY A 314 5.58 16.49 1.62
N LEU A 315 5.88 16.81 2.89
CA LEU A 315 5.75 18.15 3.43
C LEU A 315 6.70 19.17 2.79
N ALA A 316 7.96 18.79 2.60
CA ALA A 316 8.95 19.63 1.93
C ALA A 316 8.59 19.90 0.46
N ALA A 317 8.03 18.90 -0.24
CA ALA A 317 7.48 19.08 -1.58
C ALA A 317 6.30 20.07 -1.63
N GLN A 318 5.59 20.26 -0.50
CA GLN A 318 4.56 21.29 -0.31
C GLN A 318 5.13 22.63 0.23
N GLY A 319 6.45 22.79 0.26
CA GLY A 319 7.12 24.02 0.69
C GLY A 319 7.22 24.21 2.20
N GLN A 320 6.95 23.18 3.01
CA GLN A 320 7.15 23.26 4.46
C GLN A 320 8.64 23.13 4.80
N VAL A 321 9.12 23.99 5.69
CA VAL A 321 10.49 23.92 6.21
C VAL A 321 10.51 23.03 7.44
N LEU A 322 11.36 22.01 7.42
CA LEU A 322 11.61 21.14 8.56
C LEU A 322 13.04 21.32 9.03
N ASP A 323 13.20 21.75 10.28
CA ASP A 323 14.51 21.88 10.93
C ASP A 323 14.56 21.03 12.22
N LEU A 324 15.74 20.97 12.85
CA LEU A 324 15.91 20.19 14.08
C LEU A 324 15.09 20.72 15.26
N ALA A 325 14.72 22.01 15.27
CA ALA A 325 13.89 22.58 16.32
C ALA A 325 12.45 22.08 16.20
N LEU A 326 11.89 22.12 14.99
CA LEU A 326 10.60 21.53 14.67
C LEU A 326 10.57 20.04 15.00
N VAL A 327 11.59 19.27 14.59
CA VAL A 327 11.65 17.82 14.86
C VAL A 327 11.59 17.52 16.36
N ARG A 328 12.29 18.32 17.19
CA ARG A 328 12.24 18.17 18.66
C ARG A 328 10.84 18.47 19.21
N SER A 329 10.25 19.59 18.81
CA SER A 329 8.87 19.95 19.22
C SER A 329 7.84 18.93 18.76
N LEU A 330 8.00 18.41 17.54
CA LEU A 330 7.15 17.39 16.95
C LEU A 330 7.19 16.09 17.76
N ALA A 331 8.38 15.62 18.15
CA ALA A 331 8.52 14.40 18.95
C ALA A 331 7.81 14.53 20.31
N THR A 332 7.93 15.69 20.97
CA THR A 332 7.21 15.95 22.22
C THR A 332 5.69 16.02 22.03
N ALA A 333 5.22 16.70 20.98
CA ALA A 333 3.79 16.78 20.66
C ALA A 333 3.21 15.40 20.33
N TYR A 334 3.93 14.61 19.53
CA TYR A 334 3.60 13.22 19.19
C TYR A 334 3.43 12.36 20.44
N GLN A 335 4.41 12.38 21.35
CA GLN A 335 4.36 11.60 22.59
C GLN A 335 3.13 11.95 23.43
N ARG A 336 2.75 13.23 23.51
CA ARG A 336 1.55 13.62 24.26
C ARG A 336 0.27 13.08 23.60
N ILE A 337 0.15 13.25 22.28
CA ILE A 337 -1.06 12.85 21.53
C ILE A 337 -1.25 11.34 21.55
N VAL A 338 -0.18 10.56 21.40
CA VAL A 338 -0.30 9.10 21.37
C VAL A 338 -0.69 8.51 22.73
N LEU A 339 -0.27 9.12 23.85
CA LEU A 339 -0.72 8.70 25.18
C LEU A 339 -2.23 8.89 25.35
N ASP A 340 -2.78 10.04 24.91
CA ASP A 340 -4.23 10.28 24.93
C ASP A 340 -4.99 9.28 24.03
N LEU A 341 -4.41 8.92 22.88
CA LEU A 341 -4.97 7.90 21.97
C LEU A 341 -4.89 6.48 22.55
N LEU A 342 -3.85 6.15 23.31
CA LEU A 342 -3.70 4.84 23.94
C LEU A 342 -4.84 4.58 24.93
N ASP A 343 -5.24 5.59 25.71
CA ASP A 343 -6.41 5.49 26.58
C ASP A 343 -7.71 5.30 25.79
N SER A 344 -7.87 6.04 24.68
CA SER A 344 -9.02 5.88 23.78
C SER A 344 -9.10 4.48 23.19
N HIS A 345 -7.97 3.93 22.71
CA HIS A 345 -7.90 2.58 22.17
C HIS A 345 -8.12 1.50 23.23
N ALA A 346 -7.63 1.70 24.45
CA ALA A 346 -7.85 0.77 25.55
C ALA A 346 -9.33 0.72 25.95
N ALA A 347 -10.00 1.88 26.01
CA ALA A 347 -11.44 1.95 26.27
C ALA A 347 -12.25 1.29 25.16
N ASP A 348 -11.89 1.54 23.90
CA ASP A 348 -12.55 0.94 22.73
C ASP A 348 -12.34 -0.58 22.68
N ALA A 349 -11.12 -1.05 22.95
CA ALA A 349 -10.82 -2.48 23.06
C ALA A 349 -11.65 -3.13 24.18
N ALA A 350 -11.69 -2.52 25.37
CA ALA A 350 -12.47 -3.03 26.50
C ALA A 350 -13.97 -3.10 26.21
N LEU A 351 -14.53 -2.06 25.57
CA LEU A 351 -15.94 -2.02 25.18
C LEU A 351 -16.30 -3.14 24.20
N ASN A 352 -15.39 -3.45 23.26
CA ASN A 352 -15.58 -4.48 22.24
C ASN A 352 -15.09 -5.87 22.67
N GLY A 353 -14.72 -6.07 23.94
CA GLY A 353 -14.23 -7.35 24.45
C GLY A 353 -12.89 -7.80 23.84
N LEU A 354 -12.10 -6.86 23.31
CA LEU A 354 -10.79 -7.10 22.73
C LEU A 354 -9.68 -6.94 23.78
N ARG A 355 -8.63 -7.72 23.62
CA ARG A 355 -7.41 -7.63 24.42
C ARG A 355 -6.46 -6.60 23.82
N LEU A 356 -5.93 -5.75 24.68
CA LEU A 356 -4.89 -4.77 24.37
C LEU A 356 -3.90 -4.71 25.53
N ASP A 357 -2.65 -5.06 25.27
CA ASP A 357 -1.58 -5.04 26.27
C ASP A 357 -1.00 -3.64 26.39
N ARG A 358 -1.36 -2.92 27.46
CA ARG A 358 -0.90 -1.54 27.67
C ARG A 358 0.62 -1.43 27.80
N GLY A 359 1.30 -2.44 28.34
CA GLY A 359 2.75 -2.46 28.46
C GLY A 359 3.41 -2.50 27.09
N GLU A 360 2.98 -3.45 26.25
CA GLU A 360 3.43 -3.57 24.86
C GLU A 360 3.18 -2.31 24.04
N GLU A 361 1.99 -1.71 24.19
CA GLU A 361 1.63 -0.49 23.45
C GLU A 361 2.49 0.70 23.88
N THR A 362 2.81 0.83 25.18
CA THR A 362 3.71 1.87 25.70
C THR A 362 5.15 1.70 25.20
N ARG A 363 5.63 0.45 25.09
CA ARG A 363 6.94 0.15 24.48
C ARG A 363 6.96 0.53 23.01
N ALA A 364 5.90 0.19 22.27
CA ALA A 364 5.75 0.56 20.86
C ALA A 364 5.77 2.08 20.66
N VAL A 365 5.10 2.85 21.52
CA VAL A 365 5.14 4.32 21.51
C VAL A 365 6.57 4.85 21.64
N SER A 366 7.32 4.33 22.61
CA SER A 366 8.70 4.76 22.88
C SER A 366 9.62 4.42 21.70
N PHE A 367 9.44 3.24 21.12
CA PHE A 367 10.16 2.79 19.93
C PHE A 367 9.90 3.70 18.72
N PHE A 368 8.63 4.01 18.42
CA PHE A 368 8.28 4.88 17.30
C PHE A 368 8.73 6.34 17.52
N ALA A 369 8.75 6.83 18.76
CA ALA A 369 9.31 8.14 19.07
C ALA A 369 10.82 8.22 18.74
N ALA A 370 11.57 7.15 19.00
CA ALA A 370 12.98 7.06 18.62
C ALA A 370 13.14 7.05 17.09
N CYS A 371 12.35 6.25 16.38
CA CYS A 371 12.33 6.21 14.92
C CYS A 371 12.04 7.59 14.31
N LEU A 372 11.08 8.33 14.88
CA LEU A 372 10.73 9.69 14.46
C LEU A 372 11.90 10.67 14.59
N LEU A 373 12.58 10.64 15.74
CA LEU A 373 13.74 11.50 16.00
C LEU A 373 14.91 11.19 15.07
N GLU A 374 15.17 9.90 14.82
CA GLU A 374 16.21 9.45 13.91
C GLU A 374 15.91 9.87 12.47
N ALA A 375 14.69 9.61 11.98
CA ALA A 375 14.23 10.03 10.66
C ALA A 375 14.29 11.54 10.48
N GLY A 376 13.87 12.32 11.49
CA GLY A 376 13.89 13.77 11.43
C GLY A 376 15.32 14.34 11.39
N ARG A 377 16.26 13.74 12.13
CA ARG A 377 17.68 14.13 12.05
C ARG A 377 18.26 13.80 10.68
N SER A 378 18.01 12.59 10.19
CA SER A 378 18.47 12.13 8.88
C SER A 378 17.96 13.07 7.77
N PHE A 379 16.66 13.37 7.77
CA PHE A 379 16.04 14.28 6.79
C PHE A 379 16.68 15.67 6.77
N VAL A 380 16.93 16.28 7.93
CA VAL A 380 17.51 17.63 8.01
C VAL A 380 19.00 17.65 7.62
N GLN A 381 19.70 16.53 7.80
CA GLN A 381 21.12 16.38 7.46
C GLN A 381 21.36 15.93 6.02
N GLU A 382 20.30 15.49 5.32
CA GLU A 382 20.38 15.03 3.92
C GLU A 382 20.75 16.20 3.01
N ASP A 383 21.92 16.12 2.36
CA ASP A 383 22.41 17.16 1.43
C ASP A 383 22.04 16.90 -0.04
N GLN A 384 21.34 15.78 -0.30
CA GLN A 384 20.99 15.33 -1.64
C GLN A 384 19.51 15.51 -1.90
N LEU A 385 19.19 15.97 -3.12
CA LEU A 385 17.82 15.96 -3.60
C LEU A 385 17.37 14.52 -3.86
N SER A 386 16.42 14.04 -3.07
CA SER A 386 15.75 12.78 -3.34
C SER A 386 14.98 12.89 -4.65
N ARG A 387 15.23 11.95 -5.58
CA ARG A 387 14.58 11.93 -6.88
C ARG A 387 13.32 11.09 -6.80
N LEU A 388 12.27 11.58 -7.43
CA LEU A 388 11.04 10.80 -7.58
C LEU A 388 11.29 9.59 -8.48
N THR A 389 10.66 8.47 -8.15
CA THR A 389 10.63 7.28 -9.01
C THR A 389 9.99 7.62 -10.35
N PRO A 390 10.63 7.36 -11.50
CA PRO A 390 10.09 7.74 -12.80
C PRO A 390 8.72 7.08 -13.07
N THR A 391 7.80 7.82 -13.65
CA THR A 391 6.48 7.29 -14.04
C THR A 391 6.60 6.49 -15.35
N TRP A 392 5.69 5.55 -15.60
CA TRP A 392 5.71 4.82 -16.88
C TRP A 392 5.37 5.70 -18.09
N ASP A 393 4.64 6.80 -17.88
CA ASP A 393 4.49 7.84 -18.90
C ASP A 393 5.85 8.43 -19.29
N GLU A 394 6.70 8.80 -18.32
CA GLU A 394 8.04 9.32 -18.60
C GLU A 394 8.95 8.28 -19.24
N VAL A 395 8.92 7.04 -18.74
CA VAL A 395 9.76 5.95 -19.26
C VAL A 395 9.37 5.64 -20.72
N SER A 396 8.09 5.48 -21.02
CA SER A 396 7.62 5.18 -22.38
C SER A 396 7.83 6.33 -23.36
N GLN A 397 7.76 7.59 -22.91
CA GLN A 397 8.09 8.74 -23.75
C GLN A 397 9.58 8.77 -24.13
N ARG A 398 10.47 8.42 -23.18
CA ARG A 398 11.93 8.42 -23.41
C ARG A 398 12.44 7.15 -24.09
N ARG A 399 11.74 6.02 -23.90
CA ARG A 399 12.06 4.69 -24.45
C ARG A 399 10.78 4.02 -24.97
N PRO A 400 10.28 4.39 -26.17
CA PRO A 400 9.01 3.88 -26.69
C PRO A 400 8.92 2.35 -26.79
N GLU A 401 10.05 1.66 -26.94
CA GLU A 401 10.14 0.20 -27.05
C GLU A 401 10.12 -0.53 -25.70
N VAL A 402 10.21 0.18 -24.58
CA VAL A 402 10.36 -0.44 -23.25
C VAL A 402 9.17 -1.32 -22.87
N LEU A 403 7.96 -0.90 -23.20
CA LEU A 403 6.72 -1.60 -22.84
C LEU A 403 6.60 -2.93 -23.58
N SER A 404 6.91 -2.93 -24.88
CA SER A 404 6.92 -4.16 -25.67
C SER A 404 8.04 -5.09 -25.24
N ARG A 405 9.21 -4.57 -24.85
CA ARG A 405 10.30 -5.37 -24.27
C ARG A 405 9.91 -6.00 -22.94
N LEU A 406 9.23 -5.27 -22.06
CA LEU A 406 8.74 -5.81 -20.79
C LEU A 406 7.73 -6.93 -21.01
N ALA A 407 6.72 -6.71 -21.86
CA ALA A 407 5.73 -7.72 -22.20
C ALA A 407 6.38 -8.97 -22.82
N ALA A 408 7.34 -8.79 -23.73
CA ALA A 408 8.09 -9.89 -24.35
C ALA A 408 8.95 -10.66 -23.33
N ALA A 409 9.59 -9.97 -22.38
CA ALA A 409 10.36 -10.60 -21.31
C ALA A 409 9.48 -11.50 -20.44
N VAL A 410 8.32 -10.98 -20.01
CA VAL A 410 7.34 -11.73 -19.20
C VAL A 410 6.79 -12.94 -19.94
N ALA A 411 6.45 -12.77 -21.23
CA ALA A 411 5.95 -13.86 -22.06
C ALA A 411 7.02 -14.97 -22.26
N ALA A 412 8.29 -14.58 -22.49
CA ALA A 412 9.39 -15.51 -22.65
C ALA A 412 9.71 -16.28 -21.36
N ASP A 413 9.76 -15.59 -20.21
CA ASP A 413 9.97 -16.24 -18.90
C ASP A 413 8.86 -17.26 -18.61
N ARG A 414 7.59 -16.91 -18.91
CA ARG A 414 6.48 -17.85 -18.80
C ARG A 414 6.63 -19.05 -19.73
N ALA A 415 6.95 -18.83 -21.01
CA ALA A 415 7.09 -19.90 -21.99
C ALA A 415 8.19 -20.91 -21.61
N ASP A 416 9.32 -20.42 -21.11
CA ASP A 416 10.45 -21.27 -20.71
C ASP A 416 10.16 -22.13 -19.47
N HIS A 417 9.20 -21.73 -18.62
CA HIS A 417 9.00 -22.31 -17.28
C HIS A 417 7.62 -22.96 -17.07
N ALA A 418 6.64 -22.73 -17.95
CA ALA A 418 5.28 -23.27 -17.84
C ALA A 418 5.12 -24.73 -18.28
N GLY A 419 6.19 -25.41 -18.73
CA GLY A 419 6.13 -26.78 -19.27
C GLY A 419 7.30 -27.69 -18.89
N ALA A 420 8.05 -27.35 -17.83
CA ALA A 420 9.23 -28.10 -17.36
C ALA A 420 8.97 -28.81 -16.02
#